data_AF-A0AAR2IYI4-F1
#
_entry.id   AF-A0AAR2IYI4-F1
#
_cell.length_a   1.000
_cell.length_b   1.000
_cell.length_c   1.000
_cell.angle_alpha   90.00
_cell.angle_beta   90.00
_cell.angle_gamma   90.00
#
_symmetry.space_group_name_H-M   'P 1'
#
loop_
_entity.id
_entity.type
_entity.pdbx_description
1 polymer ?
#
loop_
_entity_poly.entity_id
_entity_poly.type
_entity_poly.pdbx_seq_one_letter_code
_entity_poly.pdbx_strand_id
1 'polypeptide(L)'
;ILLYANKRNANKHLNHNYMLCSTISSSICLLRGKIYDAMDNRPLATSSYKEALKLDVYCFEAFDLLTSHHMLTAQEERDFLDSLPLGQQCTEEEEELLHFLYENKLKKYNKPSEMVIPDMVNGLQDNLDVVVSLAERHYYNCDFKMCYALTSMVMVKDPFHANCLPVHIGTLVELSKANELFYLSHKLVDLYPNNPVSWFAVGCYYLMVGHKNEHARRYLSKATTLERTYGPAWIAYGHSFAVESDVQVTVDKWEPLLNNLGHVCRKLKKYEQALEYHRQALVLVPQHASTYSAIGYVHSLMGDFESAIDYFHTALGLKRDDTFSVTMLGNCIEMYIGDSDAYIGTDIKDKVKMIPSTTALKKILGTSADASDSQTQPLEESSVMALETPPADAFQRFLLECDMHENDMMLETSMSDTST
;
A
#
# COMPACT_ATOMS: atom_id res chain seq x y z
N ILE A 1 10.86 -12.22 40.69
CA ILE A 1 10.55 -13.68 40.75
C ILE A 1 11.84 -14.51 40.87
N LEU A 2 12.66 -14.70 39.81
CA LEU A 2 13.85 -15.59 39.80
C LEU A 2 14.81 -15.46 41.01
N LEU A 3 15.12 -14.23 41.45
CA LEU A 3 16.00 -13.98 42.61
C LEU A 3 15.43 -14.43 43.97
N TYR A 4 14.11 -14.64 44.08
CA TYR A 4 13.47 -15.11 45.31
C TYR A 4 13.49 -16.65 45.41
N ALA A 5 13.25 -17.34 44.29
CA ALA A 5 13.24 -18.81 44.22
C ALA A 5 14.57 -19.40 44.74
N ASN A 6 15.70 -18.82 44.32
CA ASN A 6 17.04 -19.30 44.71
C ASN A 6 17.35 -19.15 46.21
N LYS A 7 16.57 -18.36 46.97
CA LYS A 7 16.83 -18.06 48.39
C LYS A 7 16.09 -18.99 49.36
N ARG A 8 15.12 -19.80 48.90
CA ARG A 8 14.31 -20.71 49.74
C ARG A 8 14.96 -22.07 50.03
N ASN A 9 16.00 -22.46 49.28
CA ASN A 9 16.64 -23.79 49.36
C ASN A 9 17.32 -24.15 50.71
N ALA A 10 17.40 -23.23 51.67
CA ALA A 10 18.14 -23.44 52.92
C ALA A 10 17.34 -24.09 54.07
N ASN A 11 16.00 -24.12 54.03
CA ASN A 11 15.18 -24.49 55.21
C ASN A 11 13.87 -25.23 54.88
N LYS A 12 13.91 -26.56 54.72
CA LYS A 12 12.83 -27.55 55.05
C LYS A 12 13.21 -28.98 54.59
N HIS A 13 14.00 -29.70 55.39
CA HIS A 13 14.60 -30.98 54.97
C HIS A 13 13.65 -32.20 54.80
N LEU A 14 12.40 -32.16 55.27
CA LEU A 14 11.46 -33.29 55.10
C LEU A 14 10.45 -33.13 53.94
N ASN A 15 10.01 -31.91 53.60
CA ASN A 15 9.16 -31.69 52.41
C ASN A 15 9.96 -31.72 51.10
N HIS A 16 11.29 -31.68 51.17
CA HIS A 16 12.17 -31.43 50.03
C HIS A 16 11.95 -32.43 48.88
N ASN A 17 11.81 -33.74 49.17
CA ASN A 17 11.64 -34.77 48.13
C ASN A 17 10.31 -34.65 47.36
N TYR A 18 9.21 -34.25 48.02
CA TYR A 18 7.92 -34.05 47.35
C TYR A 18 7.94 -32.79 46.48
N MET A 19 8.51 -31.68 46.98
CA MET A 19 8.72 -30.47 46.18
C MET A 19 9.68 -30.69 45.00
N LEU A 20 10.76 -31.45 45.18
CA LEU A 20 11.66 -31.80 44.07
C LEU A 20 10.91 -32.59 42.99
N CYS A 21 10.07 -33.55 43.40
CA CYS A 21 9.29 -34.37 42.47
C CYS A 21 8.27 -33.53 41.68
N SER A 22 7.57 -32.58 42.31
CA SER A 22 6.64 -31.69 41.60
C SER A 22 7.37 -30.73 40.65
N THR A 23 8.48 -30.11 41.06
CA THR A 23 9.26 -29.20 40.21
C THR A 23 9.97 -29.89 39.04
N ILE A 24 10.38 -31.16 39.21
CA ILE A 24 10.89 -31.98 38.10
C ILE A 24 9.73 -32.33 37.15
N SER A 25 8.55 -32.66 37.67
CA SER A 25 7.37 -32.99 36.87
C SER A 25 6.85 -31.79 36.07
N SER A 26 6.79 -30.59 36.65
CA SER A 26 6.42 -29.36 35.94
C SER A 26 7.42 -29.03 34.82
N SER A 27 8.72 -29.16 35.10
CA SER A 27 9.80 -28.98 34.11
C SER A 27 9.70 -29.96 32.95
N ILE A 28 9.32 -31.23 33.20
CA ILE A 28 9.07 -32.22 32.15
C ILE A 28 7.85 -31.84 31.31
N CYS A 29 6.75 -31.39 31.92
CA CYS A 29 5.56 -30.93 31.19
C CYS A 29 5.82 -29.65 30.37
N LEU A 30 6.63 -28.72 30.87
CA LEU A 30 7.12 -27.54 30.14
C LEU A 30 7.92 -27.95 28.90
N LEU A 31 8.91 -28.86 29.04
CA LEU A 31 9.70 -29.36 27.92
C LEU A 31 8.83 -30.11 26.90
N ARG A 32 7.86 -30.92 27.37
CA ARG A 32 6.87 -31.59 26.52
C ARG A 32 6.01 -30.59 25.74
N GLY A 33 5.60 -29.49 26.39
CA GLY A 33 4.92 -28.37 25.75
C GLY A 33 5.74 -27.75 24.63
N LYS A 34 7.01 -27.39 24.92
CA LYS A 34 7.96 -26.84 23.93
C LYS A 34 8.18 -27.79 22.74
N ILE A 35 8.23 -29.10 22.97
CA ILE A 35 8.34 -30.11 21.90
C ILE A 35 7.08 -30.13 21.02
N TYR A 36 5.87 -30.10 21.60
CA TYR A 36 4.64 -30.04 20.82
C TYR A 36 4.48 -28.72 20.05
N ASP A 37 4.91 -27.60 20.64
CA ASP A 37 4.90 -26.27 20.02
C ASP A 37 5.84 -26.23 18.79
N ALA A 38 7.05 -26.79 18.92
CA ALA A 38 7.99 -26.99 17.82
C ALA A 38 7.53 -28.03 16.76
N MET A 39 6.44 -28.77 17.02
CA MET A 39 5.75 -29.64 16.06
C MET A 39 4.47 -28.99 15.49
N ASP A 40 4.27 -27.68 15.68
CA ASP A 40 3.03 -26.93 15.38
C ASP A 40 1.75 -27.51 16.06
N ASN A 41 1.90 -28.44 17.02
CA ASN A 41 0.79 -29.12 17.69
C ASN A 41 0.29 -28.32 18.90
N ARG A 42 -0.22 -27.12 18.59
CA ARG A 42 -0.76 -26.12 19.52
C ARG A 42 -1.67 -26.71 20.62
N PRO A 43 -2.68 -27.56 20.38
CA PRO A 43 -3.57 -28.03 21.46
C PRO A 43 -2.85 -28.91 22.50
N LEU A 44 -1.88 -29.74 22.10
CA LEU A 44 -1.10 -30.55 23.05
C LEU A 44 0.01 -29.73 23.74
N ALA A 45 0.50 -28.67 23.10
CA ALA A 45 1.34 -27.68 23.76
C ALA A 45 0.55 -26.95 24.88
N THR A 46 -0.63 -26.39 24.55
CA THR A 46 -1.51 -25.70 25.52
C THR A 46 -1.86 -26.58 26.72
N SER A 47 -2.22 -27.86 26.52
CA SER A 47 -2.52 -28.75 27.65
C SER A 47 -1.28 -29.03 28.50
N SER A 48 -0.12 -29.25 27.89
CA SER A 48 1.14 -29.52 28.60
C SER A 48 1.64 -28.32 29.41
N TYR A 49 1.50 -27.09 28.89
CA TYR A 49 1.81 -25.88 29.66
C TYR A 49 0.79 -25.64 30.81
N LYS A 50 -0.51 -25.91 30.57
CA LYS A 50 -1.53 -25.87 31.63
C LYS A 50 -1.28 -26.91 32.73
N GLU A 51 -0.80 -28.11 32.38
CA GLU A 51 -0.37 -29.12 33.35
C GLU A 51 0.87 -28.69 34.14
N ALA A 52 1.87 -28.09 33.48
CA ALA A 52 3.09 -27.62 34.15
C ALA A 52 2.79 -26.61 35.28
N LEU A 53 1.92 -25.63 35.02
CA LEU A 53 1.50 -24.62 36.00
C LEU A 53 0.58 -25.15 37.12
N LYS A 54 -0.18 -26.22 36.85
CA LYS A 54 -0.98 -26.90 37.89
C LYS A 54 -0.11 -27.77 38.81
N LEU A 55 1.01 -28.27 38.31
CA LEU A 55 2.01 -28.99 39.11
C LEU A 55 2.89 -28.03 39.93
N ASP A 56 3.21 -26.86 39.37
CA ASP A 56 4.10 -25.85 39.96
C ASP A 56 3.68 -24.44 39.52
N VAL A 57 3.03 -23.72 40.45
CA VAL A 57 2.58 -22.33 40.26
C VAL A 57 3.72 -21.39 39.90
N TYR A 58 4.96 -21.67 40.33
CA TYR A 58 6.12 -20.81 40.10
C TYR A 58 6.73 -20.97 38.70
N CYS A 59 6.20 -21.87 37.86
CA CYS A 59 6.67 -22.17 36.50
C CYS A 59 6.31 -21.07 35.47
N PHE A 60 6.70 -19.81 35.74
CA PHE A 60 6.34 -18.64 34.93
C PHE A 60 6.63 -18.78 33.43
N GLU A 61 7.68 -19.52 33.03
CA GLU A 61 7.99 -19.73 31.61
C GLU A 61 6.84 -20.42 30.85
N ALA A 62 6.08 -21.33 31.48
CA ALA A 62 4.89 -21.93 30.86
C ALA A 62 3.75 -20.91 30.68
N PHE A 63 3.64 -19.92 31.58
CA PHE A 63 2.62 -18.87 31.53
C PHE A 63 2.97 -17.79 30.49
N ASP A 64 4.25 -17.42 30.42
CA ASP A 64 4.81 -16.50 29.42
C ASP A 64 4.63 -17.07 28.00
N LEU A 65 4.90 -18.37 27.79
CA LEU A 65 4.65 -19.06 26.50
C LEU A 65 3.16 -19.15 26.15
N LEU A 66 2.27 -19.46 27.11
CA LEU A 66 0.82 -19.48 26.88
C LEU A 66 0.27 -18.11 26.43
N THR A 67 0.74 -17.03 27.06
CA THR A 67 0.27 -15.66 26.79
C THR A 67 0.90 -15.08 25.51
N SER A 68 2.23 -15.18 25.34
CA SER A 68 2.97 -14.66 24.18
C SER A 68 2.57 -15.35 22.86
N HIS A 69 2.51 -16.68 22.82
CA HIS A 69 2.06 -17.42 21.62
C HIS A 69 0.53 -17.31 21.41
N HIS A 70 -0.18 -16.59 22.28
CA HIS A 70 -1.62 -16.38 22.29
C HIS A 70 -2.44 -17.69 22.29
N MET A 71 -2.01 -18.65 23.10
CA MET A 71 -2.58 -20.02 23.11
C MET A 71 -4.01 -20.10 23.66
N LEU A 72 -4.50 -19.03 24.29
CA LEU A 72 -5.79 -18.94 24.97
C LEU A 72 -6.51 -17.63 24.61
N THR A 73 -7.84 -17.65 24.73
CA THR A 73 -8.67 -16.44 24.72
C THR A 73 -8.60 -15.70 26.06
N ALA A 74 -8.93 -14.41 26.08
CA ALA A 74 -8.85 -13.58 27.29
C ALA A 74 -9.83 -13.99 28.42
N GLN A 75 -10.82 -14.85 28.13
CA GLN A 75 -11.67 -15.46 29.17
C GLN A 75 -11.02 -16.73 29.71
N GLU A 76 -10.58 -17.65 28.83
CA GLU A 76 -9.86 -18.88 29.25
C GLU A 76 -8.55 -18.59 30.01
N GLU A 77 -7.93 -17.43 29.77
CA GLU A 77 -6.79 -16.93 30.54
C GLU A 77 -7.15 -16.64 32.01
N ARG A 78 -8.33 -16.06 32.26
CA ARG A 78 -8.85 -15.74 33.60
C ARG A 78 -9.39 -16.98 34.28
N ASP A 79 -10.27 -17.73 33.60
CA ASP A 79 -10.82 -19.00 34.08
C ASP A 79 -9.69 -19.99 34.44
N PHE A 80 -8.53 -19.89 33.78
CA PHE A 80 -7.35 -20.68 34.10
C PHE A 80 -6.58 -20.14 35.31
N LEU A 81 -6.36 -18.83 35.44
CA LEU A 81 -5.75 -18.19 36.61
C LEU A 81 -6.54 -18.53 37.89
N ASP A 82 -7.86 -18.35 37.84
CA ASP A 82 -8.81 -18.70 38.91
C ASP A 82 -8.79 -20.21 39.25
N SER A 83 -8.30 -21.06 38.35
CA SER A 83 -8.18 -22.51 38.53
C SER A 83 -6.81 -23.00 39.04
N LEU A 84 -5.85 -22.09 39.27
CA LEU A 84 -4.53 -22.46 39.79
C LEU A 84 -4.58 -22.75 41.30
N PRO A 85 -3.85 -23.77 41.80
CA PRO A 85 -3.88 -24.16 43.21
C PRO A 85 -2.98 -23.26 44.08
N LEU A 86 -3.14 -21.93 43.99
CA LEU A 86 -2.27 -20.93 44.63
C LEU A 86 -2.15 -21.16 46.15
N GLY A 87 -3.25 -21.08 46.90
CA GLY A 87 -3.31 -21.35 48.33
C GLY A 87 -3.04 -22.79 48.78
N GLN A 88 -2.71 -23.71 47.88
CA GLN A 88 -2.16 -25.03 48.22
C GLN A 88 -0.63 -25.08 48.14
N GLN A 89 -0.01 -24.16 47.38
CA GLN A 89 1.44 -24.14 47.10
C GLN A 89 2.18 -22.90 47.66
N CYS A 90 1.44 -21.88 48.07
CA CYS A 90 1.94 -20.58 48.49
C CYS A 90 1.60 -20.29 49.97
N THR A 91 2.21 -19.26 50.56
CA THR A 91 1.64 -18.56 51.72
C THR A 91 0.68 -17.47 51.25
N GLU A 92 -0.25 -17.00 52.10
CA GLU A 92 -1.26 -15.98 51.77
C GLU A 92 -0.63 -14.73 51.11
N GLU A 93 0.47 -14.20 51.66
CA GLU A 93 1.23 -13.06 51.10
C GLU A 93 1.83 -13.33 49.70
N GLU A 94 2.13 -14.60 49.38
CA GLU A 94 2.68 -15.01 48.09
C GLU A 94 1.57 -15.29 47.07
N GLU A 95 0.39 -15.72 47.51
CA GLU A 95 -0.80 -15.94 46.69
C GLU A 95 -1.33 -14.61 46.12
N GLU A 96 -1.52 -13.58 46.95
CA GLU A 96 -1.91 -12.24 46.47
C GLU A 96 -0.90 -11.65 45.48
N LEU A 97 0.40 -11.79 45.79
CA LEU A 97 1.48 -11.27 44.95
C LEU A 97 1.57 -12.00 43.59
N LEU A 98 1.47 -13.33 43.58
CA LEU A 98 1.49 -14.12 42.35
C LEU A 98 0.26 -13.88 41.49
N HIS A 99 -0.93 -13.80 42.12
CA HIS A 99 -2.17 -13.46 41.42
C HIS A 99 -2.06 -12.08 40.74
N PHE A 100 -1.64 -11.05 41.48
CA PHE A 100 -1.42 -9.71 40.93
C PHE A 100 -0.40 -9.69 39.79
N LEU A 101 0.71 -10.44 39.90
CA LEU A 101 1.74 -10.48 38.86
C LEU A 101 1.27 -11.19 37.58
N TYR A 102 0.48 -12.27 37.71
CA TYR A 102 -0.09 -12.99 36.57
C TYR A 102 -1.25 -12.21 35.92
N GLU A 103 -2.16 -11.63 36.71
CA GLU A 103 -3.23 -10.75 36.23
C GLU A 103 -2.67 -9.56 35.43
N ASN A 104 -1.57 -8.95 35.86
CA ASN A 104 -0.92 -7.85 35.16
C ASN A 104 -0.32 -8.22 33.78
N LYS A 105 -0.14 -9.52 33.50
CA LYS A 105 0.31 -10.05 32.20
C LYS A 105 -0.84 -10.58 31.33
N LEU A 106 -2.06 -10.71 31.87
CA LEU A 106 -3.23 -11.12 31.08
C LEU A 106 -3.72 -10.01 30.13
N LYS A 107 -4.45 -10.41 29.07
CA LYS A 107 -4.93 -9.49 28.03
C LYS A 107 -5.93 -8.45 28.57
N LYS A 108 -5.55 -7.17 28.47
CA LYS A 108 -6.26 -6.02 29.09
C LYS A 108 -7.36 -5.38 28.24
N TYR A 109 -7.70 -5.94 27.08
CA TYR A 109 -8.67 -5.39 26.09
C TYR A 109 -10.15 -5.38 26.54
N ASN A 110 -10.41 -5.29 27.84
CA ASN A 110 -11.73 -5.15 28.42
C ASN A 110 -11.95 -3.71 28.93
N LYS A 111 -13.09 -3.44 29.58
CA LYS A 111 -13.49 -2.11 30.07
C LYS A 111 -12.32 -1.34 30.74
N PRO A 112 -12.14 -0.04 30.42
CA PRO A 112 -11.23 0.85 31.14
C PRO A 112 -11.38 0.70 32.66
N SER A 113 -10.27 0.39 33.32
CA SER A 113 -10.20 0.21 34.78
C SER A 113 -8.93 0.88 35.31
N GLU A 114 -9.08 1.57 36.44
CA GLU A 114 -7.94 2.13 37.16
C GLU A 114 -7.17 1.00 37.84
N MET A 115 -5.83 1.08 37.81
CA MET A 115 -4.97 0.10 38.45
C MET A 115 -4.81 0.44 39.93
N VAL A 116 -5.64 -0.17 40.77
CA VAL A 116 -5.36 -0.22 42.21
C VAL A 116 -4.18 -1.17 42.42
N ILE A 117 -3.06 -0.63 42.89
CA ILE A 117 -1.94 -1.44 43.40
C ILE A 117 -2.30 -1.82 44.84
N PRO A 118 -2.36 -3.11 45.22
CA PRO A 118 -2.65 -3.49 46.60
C PRO A 118 -1.59 -2.93 47.56
N ASP A 119 -1.99 -2.49 48.75
CA ASP A 119 -1.08 -1.79 49.66
C ASP A 119 0.14 -2.61 50.08
N MET A 120 -0.02 -3.93 50.17
CA MET A 120 1.04 -4.90 50.44
C MET A 120 2.11 -4.97 49.31
N VAL A 121 1.74 -4.51 48.11
CA VAL A 121 2.54 -4.52 46.88
C VAL A 121 3.17 -3.15 46.60
N ASN A 122 2.95 -2.13 47.43
CA ASN A 122 3.49 -0.78 47.23
C ASN A 122 5.03 -0.72 47.10
N GLY A 123 5.77 -1.68 47.66
CA GLY A 123 7.22 -1.81 47.46
C GLY A 123 7.67 -2.18 46.03
N LEU A 124 6.73 -2.50 45.14
CA LEU A 124 6.97 -2.88 43.74
C LEU A 124 6.54 -1.82 42.73
N GLN A 125 6.14 -0.61 43.16
CA GLN A 125 5.80 0.51 42.26
C GLN A 125 6.98 0.89 41.33
N ASP A 126 8.23 0.73 41.79
CA ASP A 126 9.45 1.02 41.01
C ASP A 126 9.81 -0.07 39.98
N ASN A 127 9.12 -1.21 39.99
CA ASN A 127 9.41 -2.37 39.13
C ASN A 127 9.00 -2.10 37.67
N LEU A 128 9.92 -2.33 36.74
CA LEU A 128 9.72 -2.06 35.31
C LEU A 128 8.48 -2.76 34.74
N ASP A 129 8.26 -4.05 35.06
CA ASP A 129 7.07 -4.78 34.61
C ASP A 129 5.75 -4.14 35.08
N VAL A 130 5.73 -3.55 36.28
CA VAL A 130 4.54 -2.89 36.86
C VAL A 130 4.33 -1.53 36.20
N VAL A 131 5.39 -0.76 35.97
CA VAL A 131 5.35 0.53 35.26
C VAL A 131 4.93 0.34 33.79
N VAL A 132 5.41 -0.70 33.12
CA VAL A 132 4.96 -1.06 31.75
C VAL A 132 3.51 -1.52 31.76
N SER A 133 3.10 -2.36 32.72
CA SER A 133 1.71 -2.79 32.88
C SER A 133 0.73 -1.62 33.09
N LEU A 134 1.18 -0.56 33.78
CA LEU A 134 0.44 0.70 33.94
C LEU A 134 0.45 1.53 32.66
N ALA A 135 1.59 1.65 31.98
CA ALA A 135 1.70 2.38 30.71
C ALA A 135 0.79 1.77 29.63
N GLU A 136 0.71 0.44 29.52
CA GLU A 136 -0.26 -0.26 28.68
C GLU A 136 -1.71 0.13 28.98
N ARG A 137 -2.09 0.24 30.27
CA ARG A 137 -3.45 0.70 30.64
C ARG A 137 -3.71 2.14 30.18
N HIS A 138 -2.75 3.05 30.34
CA HIS A 138 -2.87 4.42 29.78
C HIS A 138 -2.97 4.40 28.24
N TYR A 139 -2.25 3.50 27.56
CA TYR A 139 -2.35 3.33 26.10
C TYR A 139 -3.76 2.90 25.67
N TYR A 140 -4.33 1.87 26.30
CA TYR A 140 -5.69 1.39 26.00
C TYR A 140 -6.78 2.39 26.41
N ASN A 141 -6.50 3.28 27.37
CA ASN A 141 -7.35 4.40 27.75
C ASN A 141 -7.14 5.65 26.85
N CYS A 142 -6.33 5.56 25.78
CA CYS A 142 -5.95 6.64 24.86
C CYS A 142 -5.22 7.84 25.51
N ASP A 143 -4.68 7.67 26.72
CA ASP A 143 -3.82 8.65 27.39
C ASP A 143 -2.37 8.46 26.96
N PHE A 144 -2.10 8.79 25.70
CA PHE A 144 -0.76 8.68 25.11
C PHE A 144 0.26 9.59 25.80
N LYS A 145 -0.17 10.64 26.52
CA LYS A 145 0.72 11.57 27.23
C LYS A 145 1.32 10.92 28.48
N MET A 146 0.49 10.34 29.36
CA MET A 146 1.00 9.60 30.51
C MET A 146 1.69 8.30 30.09
N CYS A 147 1.18 7.61 29.06
CA CYS A 147 1.84 6.43 28.50
C CYS A 147 3.26 6.77 27.99
N TYR A 148 3.44 7.87 27.26
CA TYR A 148 4.76 8.33 26.81
C TYR A 148 5.67 8.69 27.99
N ALA A 149 5.16 9.35 29.03
CA ALA A 149 5.95 9.69 30.22
C ALA A 149 6.45 8.44 30.98
N LEU A 150 5.56 7.45 31.19
CA LEU A 150 5.90 6.19 31.85
C LEU A 150 6.85 5.33 31.01
N THR A 151 6.59 5.16 29.72
CA THR A 151 7.48 4.41 28.82
C THR A 151 8.85 5.08 28.67
N SER A 152 8.92 6.41 28.61
CA SER A 152 10.20 7.14 28.58
C SER A 152 11.02 6.92 29.86
N MET A 153 10.38 6.85 31.03
CA MET A 153 11.06 6.51 32.29
C MET A 153 11.61 5.08 32.27
N VAL A 154 10.85 4.12 31.73
CA VAL A 154 11.32 2.73 31.54
C VAL A 154 12.50 2.69 30.57
N MET A 155 12.40 3.35 29.40
CA MET A 155 13.45 3.40 28.38
C MET A 155 14.77 4.04 28.84
N VAL A 156 14.76 4.83 29.92
CA VAL A 156 15.97 5.35 30.57
C VAL A 156 16.58 4.34 31.56
N LYS A 157 15.76 3.53 32.24
CA LYS A 157 16.21 2.46 33.15
C LYS A 157 16.66 1.19 32.38
N ASP A 158 15.89 0.77 31.39
CA ASP A 158 16.11 -0.38 30.49
C ASP A 158 15.71 0.01 29.05
N PRO A 159 16.66 0.42 28.19
CA PRO A 159 16.38 0.83 26.82
C PRO A 159 15.90 -0.27 25.87
N PHE A 160 15.86 -1.54 26.31
CA PHE A 160 15.56 -2.69 25.46
C PHE A 160 14.47 -3.61 26.05
N HIS A 161 13.68 -3.09 26.99
CA HIS A 161 12.62 -3.85 27.65
C HIS A 161 11.57 -4.34 26.64
N ALA A 162 11.51 -5.66 26.42
CA ALA A 162 10.76 -6.29 25.32
C ALA A 162 9.27 -5.89 25.27
N ASN A 163 8.60 -5.78 26.42
CA ASN A 163 7.18 -5.39 26.50
C ASN A 163 6.97 -3.88 26.33
N CYS A 164 7.98 -3.05 26.64
CA CYS A 164 7.86 -1.59 26.60
C CYS A 164 8.05 -1.06 25.17
N LEU A 165 8.96 -1.66 24.40
CA LEU A 165 9.29 -1.20 23.06
C LEU A 165 8.07 -1.09 22.13
N PRO A 166 7.17 -2.10 22.00
CA PRO A 166 6.00 -1.99 21.12
C PRO A 166 5.03 -0.88 21.55
N VAL A 167 4.80 -0.73 22.87
CA VAL A 167 3.92 0.30 23.45
C VAL A 167 4.52 1.69 23.24
N HIS A 168 5.83 1.85 23.48
CA HIS A 168 6.54 3.11 23.27
C HIS A 168 6.55 3.52 21.79
N ILE A 169 6.85 2.58 20.87
CA ILE A 169 6.76 2.80 19.41
C ILE A 169 5.34 3.23 19.02
N GLY A 170 4.29 2.59 19.58
CA GLY A 170 2.90 3.02 19.42
C GLY A 170 2.69 4.47 19.86
N THR A 171 3.11 4.85 21.07
CA THR A 171 2.97 6.25 21.53
C THR A 171 3.76 7.24 20.68
N LEU A 172 4.91 6.85 20.13
CA LEU A 172 5.70 7.72 19.24
C LEU A 172 4.96 7.97 17.92
N VAL A 173 4.20 7.00 17.41
CA VAL A 173 3.34 7.15 16.23
C VAL A 173 2.14 8.04 16.53
N GLU A 174 1.36 7.74 17.57
CA GLU A 174 0.17 8.52 17.94
C GLU A 174 0.52 9.99 18.33
N LEU A 175 1.70 10.22 18.90
CA LEU A 175 2.23 11.56 19.20
C LEU A 175 3.02 12.20 18.03
N SER A 176 3.10 11.54 16.87
CA SER A 176 3.82 12.02 15.67
C SER A 176 5.30 12.39 15.89
N LYS A 177 5.98 11.70 16.83
CA LYS A 177 7.36 11.95 17.26
C LYS A 177 8.40 11.32 16.33
N ALA A 178 8.37 11.70 15.05
CA ALA A 178 9.18 11.09 13.99
C ALA A 178 10.70 11.07 14.27
N ASN A 179 11.25 12.14 14.84
CA ASN A 179 12.69 12.24 15.14
C ASN A 179 13.14 11.23 16.22
N GLU A 180 12.32 11.00 17.24
CA GLU A 180 12.59 10.04 18.31
C GLU A 180 12.49 8.61 17.80
N LEU A 181 11.45 8.31 16.99
CA LEU A 181 11.30 6.97 16.41
C LEU A 181 12.38 6.67 15.35
N PHE A 182 12.85 7.67 14.59
CA PHE A 182 13.99 7.52 13.69
C PHE A 182 15.24 7.04 14.43
N TYR A 183 15.61 7.75 15.51
CA TYR A 183 16.79 7.39 16.31
C TYR A 183 16.63 6.03 17.00
N LEU A 184 15.46 5.76 17.58
CA LEU A 184 15.16 4.48 18.24
C LEU A 184 15.22 3.31 17.25
N SER A 185 14.59 3.43 16.08
CA SER A 185 14.51 2.35 15.10
C SER A 185 15.87 1.96 14.51
N HIS A 186 16.74 2.94 14.20
CA HIS A 186 18.11 2.66 13.76
C HIS A 186 18.93 1.98 14.86
N LYS A 187 18.91 2.54 16.08
CA LYS A 187 19.59 1.95 17.25
C LYS A 187 19.12 0.52 17.56
N LEU A 188 17.85 0.19 17.34
CA LEU A 188 17.33 -1.18 17.48
C LEU A 188 17.83 -2.11 16.38
N VAL A 189 17.91 -1.66 15.12
CA VAL A 189 18.43 -2.47 14.00
C VAL A 189 19.94 -2.72 14.15
N ASP A 190 20.72 -1.71 14.57
CA ASP A 190 22.17 -1.84 14.75
C ASP A 190 22.55 -2.86 15.84
N LEU A 191 21.72 -2.98 16.90
CA LEU A 191 21.99 -3.83 18.06
C LEU A 191 21.28 -5.19 18.00
N TYR A 192 20.07 -5.23 17.42
CA TYR A 192 19.20 -6.41 17.39
C TYR A 192 18.58 -6.64 16.00
N PRO A 193 19.39 -6.88 14.95
CA PRO A 193 18.92 -7.05 13.57
C PRO A 193 18.07 -8.31 13.34
N ASN A 194 18.07 -9.25 14.29
CA ASN A 194 17.27 -10.48 14.25
C ASN A 194 15.93 -10.36 15.02
N ASN A 195 15.70 -9.27 15.75
CA ASN A 195 14.49 -9.07 16.54
C ASN A 195 13.38 -8.43 15.66
N PRO A 196 12.14 -8.96 15.64
CA PRO A 196 11.02 -8.38 14.87
C PRO A 196 10.68 -6.94 15.29
N VAL A 197 10.84 -6.60 16.58
CA VAL A 197 10.53 -5.26 17.13
C VAL A 197 11.37 -4.18 16.44
N SER A 198 12.62 -4.48 16.06
CA SER A 198 13.53 -3.56 15.38
C SER A 198 13.00 -3.18 13.98
N TRP A 199 12.53 -4.16 13.21
CA TRP A 199 11.98 -3.95 11.87
C TRP A 199 10.56 -3.39 11.90
N PHE A 200 9.79 -3.69 12.95
CA PHE A 200 8.53 -3.02 13.28
C PHE A 200 8.74 -1.52 13.53
N ALA A 201 9.74 -1.13 14.33
CA ALA A 201 10.08 0.28 14.58
C ALA A 201 10.41 1.05 13.29
N VAL A 202 11.21 0.44 12.40
CA VAL A 202 11.52 1.00 11.07
C VAL A 202 10.27 1.09 10.19
N GLY A 203 9.41 0.06 10.21
CA GLY A 203 8.13 0.06 9.50
C GLY A 203 7.21 1.21 9.94
N CYS A 204 7.01 1.38 11.25
CA CYS A 204 6.26 2.49 11.83
C CYS A 204 6.83 3.87 11.49
N TYR A 205 8.18 4.00 11.44
CA TYR A 205 8.81 5.24 10.98
C TYR A 205 8.43 5.56 9.52
N TYR A 206 8.56 4.60 8.60
CA TYR A 206 8.20 4.84 7.19
C TYR A 206 6.70 5.10 6.97
N LEU A 207 5.81 4.54 7.82
CA LEU A 207 4.38 4.87 7.79
C LEU A 207 4.10 6.33 8.16
N MET A 208 4.71 6.87 9.22
CA MET A 208 4.55 8.28 9.58
C MET A 208 5.09 9.25 8.50
N VAL A 209 6.11 8.83 7.76
CA VAL A 209 6.71 9.64 6.68
C VAL A 209 5.82 9.68 5.43
N GLY A 210 4.84 8.77 5.30
CA GLY A 210 3.76 8.78 4.29
C GLY A 210 4.20 8.48 2.85
N HIS A 211 5.20 9.19 2.32
CA HIS A 211 5.67 9.11 0.94
C HIS A 211 6.37 7.79 0.57
N LYS A 212 6.49 6.81 1.50
CA LYS A 212 7.34 5.61 1.34
C LYS A 212 6.69 4.32 1.86
N ASN A 213 5.38 4.18 1.67
CA ASN A 213 4.60 3.01 2.11
C ASN A 213 5.14 1.65 1.61
N GLU A 214 5.74 1.59 0.42
CA GLU A 214 6.36 0.35 -0.07
C GLU A 214 7.60 -0.05 0.77
N HIS A 215 8.40 0.91 1.24
CA HIS A 215 9.50 0.63 2.16
C HIS A 215 8.97 0.16 3.52
N ALA A 216 7.90 0.78 4.04
CA ALA A 216 7.23 0.31 5.26
C ALA A 216 6.80 -1.15 5.12
N ARG A 217 6.13 -1.52 4.02
CA ARG A 217 5.74 -2.91 3.73
C ARG A 217 6.92 -3.88 3.71
N ARG A 218 8.03 -3.52 3.04
CA ARG A 218 9.22 -4.38 2.97
C ARG A 218 9.80 -4.68 4.37
N TYR A 219 9.84 -3.70 5.27
CA TYR A 219 10.33 -3.91 6.65
C TYR A 219 9.30 -4.58 7.58
N LEU A 220 8.01 -4.29 7.44
CA LEU A 220 6.94 -4.94 8.20
C LEU A 220 6.78 -6.42 7.82
N SER A 221 6.85 -6.74 6.54
CA SER A 221 6.92 -8.13 6.04
C SER A 221 8.15 -8.86 6.60
N LYS A 222 9.31 -8.19 6.67
CA LYS A 222 10.50 -8.74 7.36
C LYS A 222 10.25 -9.00 8.85
N ALA A 223 9.55 -8.13 9.57
CA ALA A 223 9.20 -8.37 10.97
C ALA A 223 8.31 -9.63 11.12
N THR A 224 7.26 -9.78 10.30
CA THR A 224 6.35 -10.93 10.35
C THR A 224 6.98 -12.26 9.89
N THR A 225 8.07 -12.22 9.12
CA THR A 225 8.85 -13.42 8.74
C THR A 225 9.89 -13.83 9.78
N LEU A 226 10.35 -12.89 10.63
CA LEU A 226 11.19 -13.20 11.78
C LEU A 226 10.37 -13.84 12.90
N GLU A 227 9.17 -13.33 13.17
CA GLU A 227 8.27 -13.90 14.17
C GLU A 227 6.80 -13.86 13.72
N ARG A 228 6.25 -15.04 13.42
CA ARG A 228 4.85 -15.22 12.97
C ARG A 228 3.83 -14.76 14.03
N THR A 229 4.16 -14.88 15.31
CA THR A 229 3.30 -14.50 16.46
C THR A 229 3.30 -13.01 16.78
N TYR A 230 4.19 -12.20 16.20
CA TYR A 230 4.34 -10.79 16.55
C TYR A 230 3.19 -9.92 15.98
N GLY A 231 2.07 -9.92 16.69
CA GLY A 231 0.82 -9.22 16.32
C GLY A 231 0.96 -7.76 15.88
N PRO A 232 1.76 -6.89 16.56
CA PRO A 232 1.86 -5.49 16.18
C PRO A 232 2.34 -5.25 14.74
N ALA A 233 3.26 -6.08 14.23
CA ALA A 233 3.70 -5.96 12.83
C ALA A 233 2.61 -6.35 11.83
N TRP A 234 1.78 -7.35 12.14
CA TRP A 234 0.65 -7.72 11.27
C TRP A 234 -0.38 -6.61 11.16
N ILE A 235 -0.70 -5.91 12.26
CA ILE A 235 -1.62 -4.76 12.25
C ILE A 235 -1.04 -3.61 11.44
N ALA A 236 0.22 -3.22 11.68
CA ALA A 236 0.88 -2.17 10.92
C ALA A 236 1.04 -2.54 9.43
N TYR A 237 1.26 -3.82 9.10
CA TYR A 237 1.29 -4.31 7.73
C TYR A 237 -0.09 -4.19 7.07
N GLY A 238 -1.18 -4.51 7.77
CA GLY A 238 -2.54 -4.23 7.30
C GLY A 238 -2.80 -2.76 7.03
N HIS A 239 -2.40 -1.87 7.95
CA HIS A 239 -2.51 -0.41 7.77
C HIS A 239 -1.74 0.07 6.53
N SER A 240 -0.57 -0.51 6.25
CA SER A 240 0.27 -0.18 5.09
C SER A 240 -0.32 -0.57 3.72
N PHE A 241 -1.40 -1.35 3.69
CA PHE A 241 -2.24 -1.57 2.49
C PHE A 241 -3.48 -0.67 2.49
N ALA A 242 -4.09 -0.42 3.66
CA ALA A 242 -5.24 0.48 3.76
C ALA A 242 -4.90 1.91 3.27
N VAL A 243 -3.70 2.41 3.61
CA VAL A 243 -3.18 3.72 3.16
C VAL A 243 -2.85 3.76 1.65
N GLU A 244 -2.73 2.60 0.98
CA GLU A 244 -2.55 2.51 -0.48
C GLU A 244 -3.83 2.03 -1.19
N SER A 245 -4.98 2.01 -0.51
CA SER A 245 -6.26 1.66 -1.15
C SER A 245 -6.83 2.77 -2.05
N ASP A 246 -6.14 3.90 -2.15
CA ASP A 246 -6.35 4.93 -3.15
C ASP A 246 -6.07 4.36 -4.56
N VAL A 247 -7.15 4.16 -5.32
CA VAL A 247 -7.19 3.69 -6.72
C VAL A 247 -6.25 4.49 -7.65
N GLN A 248 -5.88 5.70 -7.26
CA GLN A 248 -4.89 6.53 -7.95
C GLN A 248 -3.57 5.79 -8.22
N VAL A 249 -3.03 5.06 -7.22
CA VAL A 249 -1.71 4.40 -7.33
C VAL A 249 -1.71 3.25 -8.35
N THR A 250 -2.88 2.71 -8.73
CA THR A 250 -2.98 1.78 -9.87
C THR A 250 -3.22 2.53 -11.18
N VAL A 251 -4.10 3.53 -11.22
CA VAL A 251 -4.31 4.38 -12.41
C VAL A 251 -2.98 4.92 -12.95
N ASP A 252 -2.18 5.55 -12.09
CA ASP A 252 -0.90 6.19 -12.44
C ASP A 252 0.16 5.20 -12.98
N LYS A 253 0.03 3.91 -12.69
CA LYS A 253 0.98 2.85 -13.11
C LYS A 253 0.48 2.04 -14.31
N TRP A 254 -0.83 1.86 -14.44
CA TRP A 254 -1.43 1.04 -15.49
C TRP A 254 -1.77 1.85 -16.74
N GLU A 255 -2.11 3.15 -16.64
CA GLU A 255 -2.38 3.98 -17.84
C GLU A 255 -1.14 4.11 -18.74
N PRO A 256 0.05 4.50 -18.25
CA PRO A 256 1.21 4.66 -19.13
C PRO A 256 1.67 3.33 -19.71
N LEU A 257 1.49 2.22 -18.97
CA LEU A 257 1.81 0.87 -19.45
C LEU A 257 0.88 0.43 -20.59
N LEU A 258 -0.43 0.65 -20.47
CA LEU A 258 -1.41 0.35 -21.51
C LEU A 258 -1.19 1.23 -22.74
N ASN A 259 -0.91 2.52 -22.55
CA ASN A 259 -0.62 3.45 -23.64
C ASN A 259 0.63 3.01 -24.43
N ASN A 260 1.73 2.68 -23.73
CA ASN A 260 2.95 2.14 -24.33
C ASN A 260 2.72 0.80 -25.07
N LEU A 261 1.89 -0.11 -24.53
CA LEU A 261 1.50 -1.33 -25.23
C LEU A 261 0.72 -1.02 -26.52
N GLY A 262 -0.12 0.01 -26.52
CA GLY A 262 -0.78 0.55 -27.71
C GLY A 262 0.23 1.00 -28.77
N HIS A 263 1.21 1.84 -28.42
CA HIS A 263 2.28 2.28 -29.34
C HIS A 263 3.11 1.11 -29.90
N VAL A 264 3.40 0.08 -29.08
CA VAL A 264 4.09 -1.14 -29.55
C VAL A 264 3.21 -1.93 -30.53
N CYS A 265 1.91 -2.08 -30.25
CA CYS A 265 0.96 -2.71 -31.18
C CYS A 265 0.81 -1.90 -32.49
N ARG A 266 0.86 -0.56 -32.45
CA ARG A 266 0.91 0.31 -33.65
C ARG A 266 2.15 0.00 -34.49
N LYS A 267 3.34 0.00 -33.88
CA LYS A 267 4.61 -0.29 -34.59
C LYS A 267 4.69 -1.74 -35.12
N LEU A 268 3.96 -2.68 -34.51
CA LEU A 268 3.75 -4.05 -35.02
C LEU A 268 2.61 -4.19 -36.06
N LYS A 269 2.00 -3.08 -36.51
CA LYS A 269 0.85 -3.02 -37.44
C LYS A 269 -0.41 -3.77 -36.97
N LYS A 270 -0.55 -3.99 -35.66
CA LYS A 270 -1.73 -4.61 -35.04
C LYS A 270 -2.72 -3.54 -34.56
N TYR A 271 -3.21 -2.73 -35.51
CA TYR A 271 -3.92 -1.49 -35.22
C TYR A 271 -5.18 -1.69 -34.35
N GLU A 272 -5.97 -2.74 -34.57
CA GLU A 272 -7.13 -3.07 -33.73
C GLU A 272 -6.75 -3.31 -32.26
N GLN A 273 -5.63 -4.00 -32.02
CA GLN A 273 -5.12 -4.28 -30.67
C GLN A 273 -4.52 -3.02 -30.03
N ALA A 274 -3.94 -2.12 -30.84
CA ALA A 274 -3.48 -0.83 -30.36
C ALA A 274 -4.66 0.03 -29.85
N LEU A 275 -5.74 0.14 -30.64
CA LEU A 275 -6.95 0.87 -30.26
C LEU A 275 -7.56 0.31 -28.97
N GLU A 276 -7.59 -1.01 -28.78
CA GLU A 276 -8.10 -1.62 -27.56
C GLU A 276 -7.26 -1.26 -26.32
N TYR A 277 -5.92 -1.31 -26.40
CA TYR A 277 -5.06 -0.88 -25.29
C TYR A 277 -5.15 0.62 -25.00
N HIS A 278 -5.19 1.49 -26.02
CA HIS A 278 -5.40 2.93 -25.81
C HIS A 278 -6.80 3.24 -25.23
N ARG A 279 -7.84 2.49 -25.59
CA ARG A 279 -9.18 2.61 -24.97
C ARG A 279 -9.17 2.17 -23.52
N GLN A 280 -8.46 1.10 -23.17
CA GLN A 280 -8.29 0.68 -21.77
C GLN A 280 -7.52 1.72 -20.95
N ALA A 281 -6.52 2.41 -21.54
CA ALA A 281 -5.86 3.55 -20.92
C ALA A 281 -6.84 4.72 -20.66
N LEU A 282 -7.70 5.08 -21.63
CA LEU A 282 -8.74 6.10 -21.43
C LEU A 282 -9.81 5.73 -20.39
N VAL A 283 -10.06 4.44 -20.12
CA VAL A 283 -10.93 4.01 -19.01
C VAL A 283 -10.30 4.31 -17.64
N LEU A 284 -8.96 4.36 -17.56
CA LEU A 284 -8.23 4.76 -16.35
C LEU A 284 -8.10 6.29 -16.22
N VAL A 285 -7.76 6.99 -17.32
CA VAL A 285 -7.65 8.46 -17.34
C VAL A 285 -8.47 9.05 -18.52
N PRO A 286 -9.76 9.36 -18.31
CA PRO A 286 -10.67 9.83 -19.38
C PRO A 286 -10.36 11.20 -20.00
N GLN A 287 -9.26 11.86 -19.64
CA GLN A 287 -8.85 13.17 -20.14
C GLN A 287 -7.36 13.23 -20.54
N HIS A 288 -6.71 12.08 -20.79
CA HIS A 288 -5.31 12.09 -21.24
C HIS A 288 -5.21 12.43 -22.74
N ALA A 289 -4.85 13.67 -23.05
CA ALA A 289 -4.80 14.21 -24.41
C ALA A 289 -3.92 13.37 -25.35
N SER A 290 -2.76 12.92 -24.88
CA SER A 290 -1.79 12.09 -25.62
C SER A 290 -2.41 10.80 -26.15
N THR A 291 -3.28 10.15 -25.37
CA THR A 291 -3.95 8.90 -25.76
C THR A 291 -5.02 9.14 -26.82
N TYR A 292 -5.70 10.30 -26.80
CA TYR A 292 -6.57 10.72 -27.91
C TYR A 292 -5.77 10.99 -29.19
N SER A 293 -4.61 11.66 -29.10
CA SER A 293 -3.69 11.83 -30.25
C SER A 293 -3.20 10.50 -30.82
N ALA A 294 -2.84 9.55 -29.95
CA ALA A 294 -2.41 8.22 -30.37
C ALA A 294 -3.53 7.42 -31.07
N ILE A 295 -4.76 7.50 -30.56
CA ILE A 295 -5.95 6.89 -31.19
C ILE A 295 -6.20 7.53 -32.57
N GLY A 296 -6.20 8.86 -32.67
CA GLY A 296 -6.35 9.57 -33.95
C GLY A 296 -5.30 9.15 -34.98
N TYR A 297 -4.04 8.99 -34.55
CA TYR A 297 -2.96 8.53 -35.41
C TYR A 297 -3.13 7.07 -35.85
N VAL A 298 -3.63 6.17 -34.97
CA VAL A 298 -3.93 4.79 -35.35
C VAL A 298 -5.11 4.71 -36.34
N HIS A 299 -6.15 5.54 -36.20
CA HIS A 299 -7.24 5.63 -37.19
C HIS A 299 -6.73 6.18 -38.54
N SER A 300 -5.85 7.19 -38.54
CA SER A 300 -5.18 7.68 -39.75
C SER A 300 -4.38 6.57 -40.47
N LEU A 301 -3.65 5.74 -39.72
CA LEU A 301 -2.92 4.57 -40.24
C LEU A 301 -3.82 3.42 -40.71
N MET A 302 -5.11 3.42 -40.35
CA MET A 302 -6.14 2.52 -40.91
C MET A 302 -6.79 3.09 -42.19
N GLY A 303 -6.60 4.37 -42.50
CA GLY A 303 -7.34 5.09 -43.56
C GLY A 303 -8.71 5.63 -43.12
N ASP A 304 -9.01 5.61 -41.83
CA ASP A 304 -10.25 6.15 -41.25
C ASP A 304 -10.04 7.62 -40.84
N PHE A 305 -9.96 8.49 -41.85
CA PHE A 305 -9.65 9.91 -41.64
C PHE A 305 -10.78 10.67 -40.94
N GLU A 306 -12.05 10.24 -41.09
CA GLU A 306 -13.20 10.88 -40.43
C GLU A 306 -13.10 10.72 -38.90
N SER A 307 -12.90 9.50 -38.40
CA SER A 307 -12.68 9.27 -36.96
C SER A 307 -11.37 9.91 -36.48
N ALA A 308 -10.31 9.89 -37.30
CA ALA A 308 -9.03 10.50 -36.93
C ALA A 308 -9.15 12.00 -36.65
N ILE A 309 -9.90 12.74 -37.49
CA ILE A 309 -10.15 14.17 -37.34
C ILE A 309 -10.86 14.47 -36.01
N ASP A 310 -11.90 13.72 -35.64
CA ASP A 310 -12.60 13.87 -34.35
C ASP A 310 -11.69 13.59 -33.14
N TYR A 311 -10.84 12.56 -33.22
CA TYR A 311 -9.89 12.24 -32.14
C TYR A 311 -8.76 13.29 -32.00
N PHE A 312 -8.25 13.85 -33.10
CA PHE A 312 -7.30 14.97 -33.01
C PHE A 312 -7.96 16.26 -32.52
N HIS A 313 -9.21 16.54 -32.90
CA HIS A 313 -9.95 17.69 -32.36
C HIS A 313 -10.23 17.56 -30.85
N THR A 314 -10.56 16.38 -30.36
CA THR A 314 -10.74 16.15 -28.91
C THR A 314 -9.40 16.23 -28.15
N ALA A 315 -8.31 15.70 -28.70
CA ALA A 315 -6.97 15.87 -28.14
C ALA A 315 -6.54 17.35 -28.04
N LEU A 316 -6.72 18.13 -29.11
CA LEU A 316 -6.40 19.58 -29.13
C LEU A 316 -7.35 20.41 -28.25
N GLY A 317 -8.57 19.93 -28.02
CA GLY A 317 -9.49 20.50 -27.04
C GLY A 317 -8.97 20.41 -25.60
N LEU A 318 -8.21 19.35 -25.29
CA LEU A 318 -7.57 19.11 -23.99
C LEU A 318 -6.18 19.78 -23.89
N LYS A 319 -5.31 19.59 -24.89
CA LYS A 319 -3.94 20.14 -24.96
C LYS A 319 -3.75 20.91 -26.27
N ARG A 320 -3.89 22.24 -26.22
CA ARG A 320 -3.83 23.12 -27.41
C ARG A 320 -2.44 23.22 -28.05
N ASP A 321 -1.39 23.04 -27.26
CA ASP A 321 -0.01 23.27 -27.66
C ASP A 321 0.65 22.02 -28.30
N ASP A 322 -0.15 21.01 -28.67
CA ASP A 322 0.35 19.76 -29.23
C ASP A 322 0.62 19.84 -30.74
N THR A 323 1.85 20.25 -31.10
CA THR A 323 2.28 20.43 -32.50
C THR A 323 2.11 19.15 -33.35
N PHE A 324 2.29 17.97 -32.77
CA PHE A 324 2.05 16.69 -33.44
C PHE A 324 0.59 16.55 -33.88
N SER A 325 -0.36 16.74 -32.95
CA SER A 325 -1.80 16.65 -33.25
C SER A 325 -2.27 17.71 -34.23
N VAL A 326 -1.74 18.95 -34.18
CA VAL A 326 -2.04 19.99 -35.18
C VAL A 326 -1.59 19.57 -36.58
N THR A 327 -0.37 19.03 -36.69
CA THR A 327 0.21 18.63 -37.99
C THR A 327 -0.54 17.42 -38.58
N MET A 328 -0.79 16.39 -37.77
CA MET A 328 -1.52 15.19 -38.19
C MET A 328 -2.97 15.49 -38.57
N LEU A 329 -3.66 16.38 -37.83
CA LEU A 329 -4.99 16.86 -38.16
C LEU A 329 -5.03 17.52 -39.55
N GLY A 330 -4.08 18.41 -39.85
CA GLY A 330 -3.98 19.07 -41.15
C GLY A 330 -3.89 18.05 -42.29
N ASN A 331 -2.99 17.09 -42.18
CA ASN A 331 -2.81 16.04 -43.19
C ASN A 331 -4.04 15.12 -43.34
N CYS A 332 -4.70 14.77 -42.23
CA CYS A 332 -5.93 13.97 -42.29
C CYS A 332 -7.07 14.73 -42.98
N ILE A 333 -7.17 16.04 -42.78
CA ILE A 333 -8.12 16.91 -43.50
C ILE A 333 -7.78 16.98 -44.99
N GLU A 334 -6.51 17.15 -45.36
CA GLU A 334 -6.09 17.17 -46.78
C GLU A 334 -6.38 15.84 -47.49
N MET A 335 -6.16 14.70 -46.82
CA MET A 335 -6.49 13.39 -47.38
C MET A 335 -8.01 13.15 -47.48
N TYR A 336 -8.78 13.49 -46.44
CA TYR A 336 -10.25 13.37 -46.47
C TYR A 336 -10.87 14.26 -47.56
N ILE A 337 -10.30 15.45 -47.81
CA ILE A 337 -10.70 16.31 -48.93
C ILE A 337 -10.25 15.72 -50.28
N GLY A 338 -9.06 15.10 -50.34
CA GLY A 338 -8.53 14.44 -51.54
C GLY A 338 -9.32 13.21 -51.98
N ASP A 339 -9.84 12.41 -51.04
CA ASP A 339 -10.79 11.32 -51.31
C ASP A 339 -12.22 11.83 -51.62
N SER A 340 -12.55 13.09 -51.25
CA SER A 340 -13.81 13.73 -51.61
C SER A 340 -13.80 14.26 -53.05
N ASP A 341 -13.98 13.32 -53.99
CA ASP A 341 -13.95 13.58 -55.44
C ASP A 341 -14.89 14.74 -55.84
N ALA A 342 -14.43 15.57 -56.79
CA ALA A 342 -14.77 17.00 -56.83
C ALA A 342 -16.28 17.30 -56.92
N TYR A 343 -16.84 17.90 -55.85
CA TYR A 343 -18.26 18.31 -55.78
C TYR A 343 -18.57 19.56 -56.62
N ILE A 344 -18.35 19.48 -57.93
CA ILE A 344 -18.84 20.44 -58.92
C ILE A 344 -20.36 20.27 -59.00
N GLY A 345 -21.07 21.17 -58.32
CA GLY A 345 -22.32 20.81 -57.67
C GLY A 345 -23.57 20.72 -58.55
N THR A 346 -24.35 19.67 -58.30
CA THR A 346 -25.82 19.70 -58.29
C THR A 346 -26.35 19.13 -56.97
N ASP A 347 -27.56 19.57 -56.56
CA ASP A 347 -28.36 19.03 -55.44
C ASP A 347 -28.06 19.45 -53.99
N ILE A 348 -27.51 20.65 -53.79
CA ILE A 348 -27.64 21.37 -52.50
C ILE A 348 -29.12 21.71 -52.15
N LYS A 349 -30.03 21.72 -53.15
CA LYS A 349 -31.42 22.20 -52.98
C LYS A 349 -32.31 21.37 -52.04
N ASP A 350 -32.05 20.06 -51.88
CA ASP A 350 -32.97 19.19 -51.12
C ASP A 350 -32.48 18.82 -49.71
N LYS A 351 -31.17 18.79 -49.42
CA LYS A 351 -30.68 18.64 -48.03
C LYS A 351 -30.86 19.91 -47.17
N VAL A 352 -30.92 21.10 -47.77
CA VAL A 352 -31.14 22.37 -47.06
C VAL A 352 -32.55 22.49 -46.43
N LYS A 353 -33.48 21.57 -46.73
CA LYS A 353 -34.82 21.52 -46.12
C LYS A 353 -34.83 20.98 -44.67
N MET A 354 -33.71 20.48 -44.14
CA MET A 354 -33.66 19.71 -42.87
C MET A 354 -32.69 20.23 -41.79
N ILE A 355 -32.46 21.56 -41.68
CA ILE A 355 -32.05 22.18 -40.39
C ILE A 355 -32.86 23.47 -40.16
N PRO A 356 -33.58 23.62 -39.03
CA PRO A 356 -34.21 24.88 -38.65
C PRO A 356 -33.20 25.86 -37.99
N SER A 357 -32.99 27.00 -38.64
CA SER A 357 -32.62 28.31 -38.08
C SER A 357 -31.64 28.39 -36.89
N THR A 358 -30.45 28.96 -37.13
CA THR A 358 -29.94 30.04 -36.26
C THR A 358 -29.59 31.27 -37.11
N THR A 359 -30.04 32.45 -36.69
CA THR A 359 -30.15 33.64 -37.54
C THR A 359 -28.87 34.50 -37.58
N ALA A 360 -27.70 33.89 -37.41
CA ALA A 360 -26.42 34.61 -37.28
C ALA A 360 -25.72 34.82 -38.64
N LEU A 361 -25.53 33.76 -39.43
CA LEU A 361 -24.65 33.77 -40.62
C LEU A 361 -25.16 34.67 -41.77
N LYS A 362 -26.48 34.86 -41.90
CA LYS A 362 -27.08 35.69 -42.96
C LYS A 362 -26.76 37.19 -42.89
N LYS A 363 -26.02 37.65 -41.87
CA LYS A 363 -25.63 39.06 -41.70
C LYS A 363 -24.16 39.35 -42.03
N ILE A 364 -23.35 38.34 -42.34
CA ILE A 364 -21.90 38.47 -42.59
C ILE A 364 -21.60 38.40 -44.10
N LEU A 365 -22.27 37.51 -44.84
CA LEU A 365 -22.09 37.35 -46.29
C LEU A 365 -22.95 38.34 -47.08
N GLY A 366 -22.53 39.60 -47.11
CA GLY A 366 -23.06 40.63 -48.01
C GLY A 366 -22.23 40.73 -49.29
N THR A 367 -22.73 40.17 -50.39
CA THR A 367 -22.09 40.24 -51.72
C THR A 367 -23.03 40.88 -52.74
N SER A 368 -22.58 41.97 -53.38
CA SER A 368 -23.14 42.46 -54.64
C SER A 368 -22.43 41.79 -55.82
N ALA A 369 -23.19 41.43 -56.86
CA ALA A 369 -22.69 40.66 -58.01
C ALA A 369 -22.21 41.54 -59.17
N ASP A 370 -21.50 40.92 -60.12
CA ASP A 370 -21.74 40.88 -61.59
C ASP A 370 -20.51 40.20 -62.25
N ALA A 371 -20.63 39.11 -63.03
CA ALA A 371 -21.07 39.01 -64.43
C ALA A 371 -20.09 39.67 -65.43
N SER A 372 -19.66 39.06 -66.55
CA SER A 372 -19.85 37.69 -67.11
C SER A 372 -18.49 37.22 -67.75
N ASP A 373 -18.29 36.31 -68.71
CA ASP A 373 -19.14 35.65 -69.72
C ASP A 373 -18.68 34.22 -70.12
N SER A 374 -18.50 33.89 -71.41
CA SER A 374 -18.51 32.52 -71.96
C SER A 374 -17.62 32.30 -73.21
N GLN A 375 -17.28 31.03 -73.52
CA GLN A 375 -17.33 30.35 -74.84
C GLN A 375 -16.30 29.20 -75.06
N THR A 376 -16.78 28.24 -75.84
CA THR A 376 -16.37 26.85 -76.16
C THR A 376 -15.15 26.63 -77.08
N GLN A 377 -14.31 25.62 -76.73
CA GLN A 377 -13.83 24.44 -77.53
C GLN A 377 -13.24 24.59 -78.97
N PRO A 378 -12.54 23.55 -79.54
CA PRO A 378 -11.74 22.46 -78.93
C PRO A 378 -10.42 22.07 -79.70
N LEU A 379 -9.69 21.07 -79.16
CA LEU A 379 -8.81 20.07 -79.82
C LEU A 379 -7.56 20.52 -80.64
N GLU A 380 -6.39 20.10 -80.17
CA GLU A 380 -5.38 19.40 -80.98
C GLU A 380 -4.50 18.49 -80.08
N GLU A 381 -4.21 17.24 -80.48
CA GLU A 381 -3.38 16.31 -79.71
C GLU A 381 -1.96 16.20 -80.30
N SER A 382 -0.91 16.29 -79.47
CA SER A 382 0.35 15.60 -79.78
C SER A 382 1.26 15.37 -78.56
N SER A 383 2.06 14.31 -78.65
CA SER A 383 3.40 14.14 -78.03
C SER A 383 3.50 13.95 -76.50
N VAL A 384 3.64 12.68 -76.12
CA VAL A 384 3.99 12.18 -74.77
C VAL A 384 5.35 12.68 -74.27
N MET A 385 5.40 13.13 -73.00
CA MET A 385 6.49 12.86 -72.06
C MET A 385 5.91 12.68 -70.64
N ALA A 386 6.61 11.95 -69.76
CA ALA A 386 6.06 11.47 -68.49
C ALA A 386 6.66 12.17 -67.25
N LEU A 387 5.82 12.40 -66.23
CA LEU A 387 6.12 12.75 -64.83
C LEU A 387 4.81 12.52 -64.02
N GLU A 388 4.74 11.93 -62.83
CA GLU A 388 5.76 11.15 -62.11
C GLU A 388 5.13 9.95 -61.35
N THR A 389 4.60 10.15 -60.13
CA THR A 389 4.06 9.09 -59.25
C THR A 389 2.85 9.57 -58.41
N PRO A 390 1.96 8.67 -57.94
CA PRO A 390 0.72 9.04 -57.22
C PRO A 390 0.92 9.54 -55.78
N PRO A 391 -0.03 10.31 -55.21
CA PRO A 391 0.11 10.98 -53.91
C PRO A 391 0.25 10.05 -52.70
N ALA A 392 -0.23 8.79 -52.78
CA ALA A 392 -0.13 7.82 -51.69
C ALA A 392 1.33 7.58 -51.24
N ASP A 393 2.29 7.62 -52.17
CA ASP A 393 3.71 7.39 -51.86
C ASP A 393 4.35 8.59 -51.13
N ALA A 394 3.77 9.80 -51.25
CA ALA A 394 4.20 10.97 -50.49
C ALA A 394 3.73 10.89 -49.02
N PHE A 395 2.45 10.51 -48.78
CA PHE A 395 1.95 10.30 -47.42
C PHE A 395 2.70 9.16 -46.71
N GLN A 396 2.99 8.06 -47.43
CA GLN A 396 3.78 6.95 -46.90
C GLN A 396 5.18 7.37 -46.43
N ARG A 397 5.81 8.35 -47.10
CA ARG A 397 7.11 8.93 -46.70
C ARG A 397 6.97 9.91 -45.54
N PHE A 398 5.96 10.80 -45.57
CA PHE A 398 5.67 11.71 -44.46
C PHE A 398 5.40 10.96 -43.14
N LEU A 399 4.65 9.86 -43.20
CA LEU A 399 4.43 8.98 -42.04
C LEU A 399 5.75 8.43 -41.47
N LEU A 400 6.73 8.08 -42.32
CA LEU A 400 8.04 7.60 -41.89
C LEU A 400 8.89 8.72 -41.26
N GLU A 401 8.76 9.95 -41.73
CA GLU A 401 9.42 11.13 -41.12
C GLU A 401 8.82 11.45 -39.74
N CYS A 402 7.49 11.37 -39.58
CA CYS A 402 6.84 11.49 -38.28
C CYS A 402 7.18 10.33 -37.32
N ASP A 403 7.26 9.09 -37.82
CA ASP A 403 7.72 7.93 -37.03
C ASP A 403 9.18 8.10 -36.54
N MET A 404 9.97 9.02 -37.11
CA MET A 404 11.27 9.41 -36.55
C MET A 404 11.13 10.42 -35.41
N HIS A 405 10.43 11.56 -35.61
CA HIS A 405 10.26 12.59 -34.58
C HIS A 405 9.49 12.09 -33.34
N GLU A 406 8.59 11.11 -33.46
CA GLU A 406 7.94 10.50 -32.29
C GLU A 406 8.95 9.79 -31.37
N ASN A 407 10.08 9.28 -31.89
CA ASN A 407 11.09 8.61 -31.05
C ASN A 407 11.87 9.59 -30.16
N ASP A 408 12.02 10.86 -30.57
CA ASP A 408 12.66 11.88 -29.75
C ASP A 408 11.74 12.27 -28.57
N MET A 409 10.44 12.45 -28.80
CA MET A 409 9.47 12.70 -27.73
C MET A 409 9.34 11.52 -26.75
N MET A 410 9.45 10.27 -27.24
CA MET A 410 9.43 9.06 -26.41
C MET A 410 10.65 8.92 -25.48
N LEU A 411 11.72 9.71 -25.70
CA LEU A 411 12.84 9.82 -24.76
C LEU A 411 12.57 10.89 -23.69
N GLU A 412 12.00 12.04 -24.04
CA GLU A 412 11.72 13.12 -23.06
C GLU A 412 10.70 12.70 -22.01
N THR A 413 9.64 11.98 -22.39
CA THR A 413 8.64 11.42 -21.45
C THR A 413 9.21 10.34 -20.52
N SER A 414 10.40 9.80 -20.81
CA SER A 414 11.10 8.86 -19.92
C SER A 414 12.01 9.55 -18.88
N MET A 415 12.23 10.87 -19.01
CA MET A 415 13.17 11.62 -18.16
C MET A 415 12.55 12.77 -17.37
N SER A 416 11.40 13.31 -17.79
CA SER A 416 10.76 14.49 -17.16
C SER A 416 10.49 14.33 -15.66
N ASP A 417 10.11 13.14 -15.21
CA ASP A 417 9.59 12.90 -13.87
C ASP A 417 10.70 12.53 -12.85
N THR A 418 11.96 12.93 -13.14
CA THR A 418 13.11 12.71 -12.25
C THR A 418 13.82 13.99 -11.80
N SER A 419 13.12 15.13 -11.81
CA SER A 419 13.63 16.40 -11.28
C SER A 419 12.67 17.07 -10.27
N THR A 420 13.25 17.48 -9.14
CA THR A 420 12.64 18.11 -7.93
C THR A 420 11.56 17.32 -7.19
#